data_AF-A0A6A5URH0-F1
#
_entry.id   AF-A0A6A5URH0-F1
#
_cell.length_a   1.000
_cell.length_b   1.000
_cell.length_c   1.000
_cell.angle_alpha   90.00
_cell.angle_beta   90.00
_cell.angle_gamma   90.00
#
_symmetry.space_group_name_H-M   'P 1'
#
loop_
_entity.id
_entity.type
_entity.pdbx_description
1 polymer ?
#
loop_
_entity_poly.entity_id
_entity_poly.type
_entity_poly.pdbx_seq_one_letter_code
_entity_poly.pdbx_strand_id
1 'polypeptide(L)' 'ELYSGGLTKVTVEHEDDAREFHIHKALIMHHSEYFRGALRPDAFQEGETGEVTLRDIDPNAFAIFVD' A
#
# COMPACT_ATOMS: atom_id res chain seq x y z
N GLU A 1 -13.71 -3.59 11.44
CA GLU A 1 -13.50 -2.13 11.58
C GLU A 1 -12.57 -1.71 10.43
N LEU A 2 -12.93 -0.72 9.60
CA LEU A 2 -12.23 -0.47 8.31
C LEU A 2 -10.73 -0.19 8.45
N TYR A 3 -10.34 0.38 9.58
CA TYR A 3 -8.96 0.75 9.91
C TYR A 3 -8.32 -0.20 10.93
N SER A 4 -9.00 -1.29 11.34
CA SER A 4 -8.38 -2.29 12.19
C SER A 4 -7.37 -3.09 11.35
N GLY A 5 -6.09 -2.85 11.61
CA GLY A 5 -4.98 -3.54 10.96
C GLY A 5 -3.65 -2.93 11.37
N GLY A 6 -2.61 -3.76 11.45
CA GLY A 6 -1.25 -3.34 11.79
C GLY A 6 -0.55 -2.68 10.59
N LEU A 7 0.58 -3.26 10.19
CA LEU A 7 1.32 -2.83 9.02
C LEU A 7 0.78 -3.50 7.74
N THR A 8 0.84 -2.78 6.63
CA THR A 8 0.62 -3.27 5.27
C THR A 8 1.96 -3.22 4.54
N LYS A 9 2.23 -4.23 3.70
CA LYS A 9 3.41 -4.25 2.84
C LYS A 9 3.05 -3.66 1.49
N VAL A 10 3.77 -2.62 1.06
CA VAL A 10 3.65 -2.05 -0.28
C VAL A 10 4.96 -2.28 -1.02
N THR A 11 4.92 -3.07 -2.08
CA THR A 11 6.02 -3.25 -3.02
C THR A 11 5.82 -2.26 -4.16
N VAL A 12 6.82 -1.41 -4.41
CA VAL A 12 6.79 -0.42 -5.50
C VAL A 12 7.84 -0.80 -6.52
N GLU A 13 7.42 -1.00 -7.76
CA GLU A 13 8.24 -1.48 -8.87
C GLU A 13 8.27 -0.45 -10.00
N HIS A 14 9.47 -0.13 -10.50
CA HIS A 14 9.68 0.70 -11.69
C HIS A 14 10.94 0.24 -12.43
N GLU A 15 10.79 -0.22 -13.68
CA GLU A 15 11.86 -0.81 -14.47
C GLU A 15 12.59 -1.94 -13.70
N ASP A 16 13.87 -1.76 -13.40
CA ASP A 16 14.72 -2.71 -12.66
C ASP A 16 14.84 -2.37 -11.15
N ASP A 17 14.07 -1.40 -10.63
CA ASP A 17 14.02 -1.03 -9.21
C ASP A 17 12.73 -1.55 -8.54
N ALA A 18 12.87 -2.20 -7.40
CA ALA A 18 11.79 -2.68 -6.57
C ALA A 18 12.08 -2.40 -5.09
N ARG A 19 11.17 -1.73 -4.40
CA ARG A 19 11.32 -1.37 -2.98
C ARG A 19 10.10 -1.74 -2.17
N GLU A 20 10.33 -2.27 -0.98
CA GLU A 20 9.28 -2.61 -0.02
C GLU A 20 9.15 -1.54 1.06
N PHE A 21 7.90 -1.20 1.38
CA PHE A 21 7.53 -0.27 2.44
C PHE A 21 6.56 -0.96 3.41
N HIS A 22 6.81 -0.82 4.71
CA HIS A 22 5.90 -1.28 5.76
C HIS A 22 5.22 -0.08 6.40
N ILE A 23 3.93 0.11 6.09
CA ILE A 23 3.20 1.33 6.44
C ILE A 23 1.98 0.96 7.27
N HIS A 24 1.60 1.79 8.24
CA HIS A 24 0.38 1.59 9.01
C HIS A 24 -0.84 1.58 8.07
N LYS A 25 -1.59 0.46 8.05
CA LYS A 25 -2.75 0.26 7.16
C LYS A 25 -3.76 1.40 7.29
N ALA A 26 -4.03 1.83 8.52
CA ALA A 26 -4.98 2.90 8.80
C ALA A 26 -4.57 4.24 8.18
N LEU A 27 -3.27 4.58 8.23
CA LEU A 27 -2.74 5.85 7.75
C LEU A 27 -2.85 5.93 6.22
N ILE A 28 -2.41 4.90 5.51
CA ILE A 28 -2.38 4.91 4.05
C ILE A 28 -3.79 4.85 3.44
N MET A 29 -4.73 4.12 4.08
CA MET A 29 -6.14 4.12 3.70
C MET A 29 -6.84 5.46 3.99
N HIS A 30 -6.36 6.21 4.98
CA HIS A 30 -6.90 7.53 5.28
C HIS A 30 -6.51 8.53 4.19
N HIS A 31 -5.24 8.54 3.77
CA HIS A 31 -4.69 9.53 2.84
C HIS A 31 -4.80 9.16 1.36
N SER A 32 -5.15 7.92 1.03
CA SER A 32 -5.28 7.47 -0.36
C SER A 32 -6.55 6.68 -0.60
N GLU A 33 -7.41 7.21 -1.48
CA GLU A 33 -8.62 6.51 -1.93
C GLU A 33 -8.29 5.20 -2.65
N TYR A 34 -7.15 5.15 -3.35
CA TYR A 34 -6.66 3.92 -3.97
C TYR A 34 -6.45 2.84 -2.91
N PHE A 35 -5.65 3.14 -1.88
CA PHE A 35 -5.37 2.17 -0.81
C PHE A 35 -6.63 1.88 0.02
N ARG A 36 -7.53 2.85 0.21
CA ARG A 36 -8.83 2.61 0.85
C ARG A 36 -9.67 1.59 0.10
N GLY A 37 -9.64 1.62 -1.23
CA GLY A 37 -10.32 0.64 -2.08
C GLY A 37 -9.63 -0.72 -2.08
N ALA A 38 -8.32 -0.74 -2.32
CA ALA A 38 -7.52 -1.96 -2.45
C ALA A 38 -7.44 -2.76 -1.14
N LEU A 39 -7.26 -2.07 -0.01
CA LEU A 39 -7.10 -2.70 1.31
C LEU A 39 -8.43 -2.89 2.05
N ARG A 40 -9.57 -2.62 1.38
CA ARG A 40 -10.89 -2.87 1.95
C ARG A 40 -11.07 -4.39 2.12
N PRO A 41 -11.47 -4.86 3.33
CA PRO A 41 -11.78 -6.26 3.54
C PRO A 41 -12.81 -6.77 2.51
N ASP A 42 -12.65 -8.03 2.11
CA ASP A 42 -13.60 -8.77 1.26
C ASP A 42 -13.84 -8.16 -0.14
N ALA A 43 -13.00 -7.20 -0.57
CA ALA A 43 -13.10 -6.57 -1.89
C ALA A 43 -12.06 -7.11 -2.88
N PHE A 44 -10.82 -7.29 -2.41
CA PHE A 44 -9.68 -7.76 -3.19
C PHE A 44 -8.76 -8.60 -2.32
N GLN A 45 -7.87 -9.37 -2.97
CA GLN A 45 -6.89 -10.21 -2.27
C GLN A 45 -5.99 -9.37 -1.35
N GLU A 46 -5.64 -8.15 -1.76
CA GLU A 46 -4.86 -7.19 -1.01
C GLU A 46 -5.52 -6.80 0.32
N GLY A 47 -6.85 -6.79 0.38
CA GLY A 47 -7.63 -6.56 1.60
C GLY A 47 -7.46 -7.68 2.63
N GLU A 48 -7.28 -8.91 2.15
CA GLU A 48 -7.05 -10.12 2.96
C GLU A 48 -5.58 -10.29 3.35
N THR A 49 -4.65 -10.09 2.41
CA THR A 49 -3.21 -10.30 2.64
C THR A 49 -2.53 -9.10 3.32
N GLY A 50 -3.05 -7.88 3.11
CA GLY A 50 -2.35 -6.66 3.49
C GLY A 50 -1.11 -6.38 2.66
N GLU A 51 -1.00 -6.97 1.47
CA GLU A 51 0.12 -6.78 0.55
C GLU A 51 -0.37 -6.13 -0.74
N VAL A 52 0.29 -5.05 -1.18
CA VAL A 52 -0.05 -4.32 -2.42
C VAL A 52 1.21 -4.18 -3.26
N THR A 53 1.12 -4.45 -4.57
CA THR A 53 2.19 -4.18 -5.53
C THR A 53 1.79 -3.03 -6.45
N LEU A 54 2.52 -1.92 -6.41
CA LEU A 54 2.40 -0.81 -7.34
C LEU A 54 3.44 -0.99 -8.45
N ARG A 55 2.98 -1.08 -9.70
CA ARG A 55 3.85 -1.17 -10.88
C ARG A 55 3.92 0.18 -11.60
N ASP A 56 5.04 0.41 -12.26
CA ASP A 56 5.32 1.61 -13.05
C ASP A 56 5.27 2.91 -12.21
N ILE A 57 5.63 2.82 -10.92
CA ILE A 57 5.71 3.97 -9.99
C ILE A 57 7.14 4.09 -9.48
N ASP A 58 7.77 5.25 -9.65
CA ASP A 58 9.10 5.52 -9.10
C ASP A 58 9.12 5.32 -7.56
N PRO A 59 9.91 4.36 -7.04
CA PRO A 59 10.02 4.11 -5.60
C PRO A 59 10.45 5.34 -4.79
N ASN A 60 11.21 6.26 -5.37
CA ASN A 60 11.64 7.48 -4.67
C ASN A 60 10.50 8.49 -4.55
N ALA A 61 9.66 8.61 -5.58
CA ALA A 61 8.45 9.43 -5.51
C ALA A 61 7.48 8.88 -4.46
N PHE A 62 7.32 7.55 -4.39
CA PHE A 62 6.51 6.93 -3.35
C PHE A 62 7.11 7.12 -1.95
N ALA A 63 8.43 7.03 -1.79
CA ALA A 63 9.10 7.27 -0.51
C ALA A 63 8.77 8.65 0.06
N ILE A 64 8.80 9.71 -0.76
CA ILE A 64 8.46 11.08 -0.33
C ILE A 64 7.03 11.19 0.23
N PHE A 65 6.11 10.34 -0.25
CA PHE A 65 4.72 10.34 0.21
C PHE A 65 4.52 9.63 1.55
N VAL A 66 5.38 8.65 1.90
CA VAL A 66 5.16 7.73 3.03
C VAL A 66 6.15 7.88 4.18
N ASP A 67 7.19 8.68 4.01
CA ASP A 67 8.20 9.02 5.03
C ASP A 67 7.72 10.11 6.02
#